data_AF-A0A525IW49-F1
#
_entry.id   AF-A0A525IW49-F1
#
_cell.length_a   1.000
_cell.length_b   1.000
_cell.length_c   1.000
_cell.angle_alpha   90.00
_cell.angle_beta   90.00
_cell.angle_gamma   90.00
#
_symmetry.space_group_name_H-M   'P 1'
#
loop_
_entity.id
_entity.type
_entity.pdbx_description
1 polymer ?
#
loop_
_entity_poly.entity_id
_entity_poly.type
_entity_poly.pdbx_seq_one_letter_code
_entity_poly.pdbx_strand_id
1 'polypeptide(L)'
;MVLLQTPPWAGQADPEASTLGDKVRFLSDPAAYVPVPEQVVTRETHMSWVFMAGDRVYKLKKPVRFAYLDFSTLDRREAACRAEDLLNRRLAPDVYLGVVPLTLSTAGLAISGDGFVVDWLVVMRRLEENATLEAALRGGWLRPTQIDRLATTLGTFYAHAPRVRLEPESYVVTWQKAPAANCRALLDARFGLPFGCVERIAQVQRRFSMQRSALLRERIRARRFVDSHGDLRPEHIWLREPVTIIDCLEFDPKLRANDPLDEIAFLHLECERLGGLWAGERIRRHLARALEDDAASGLFLFYRSHRAMLRARLSIAHLLDPNPRTPEKWPRLARVYLKLAAVDAGRLERILGRARKERPRA
;
A
#
# COMPACT_ATOMS: atom_id res chain seq x y z
N MET A 1 4.48 -42.50 -39.17
CA MET A 1 3.95 -43.01 -37.89
C MET A 1 5.13 -43.20 -36.95
N VAL A 2 5.57 -42.11 -36.31
CA VAL A 2 6.71 -42.10 -35.39
C VAL A 2 6.14 -41.96 -33.99
N LEU A 3 6.37 -42.99 -33.17
CA LEU A 3 6.01 -43.05 -31.76
C LEU A 3 6.72 -41.92 -31.01
N LEU A 4 5.96 -40.91 -30.58
CA LEU A 4 6.41 -39.94 -29.59
C LEU A 4 6.50 -40.65 -28.24
N GLN A 5 7.73 -40.91 -27.80
CA GLN A 5 8.03 -41.37 -26.46
C GLN A 5 7.57 -40.30 -25.46
N THR A 6 6.70 -40.68 -24.54
CA THR A 6 6.38 -39.93 -23.33
C THR A 6 7.65 -39.77 -22.47
N PRO A 7 7.95 -38.57 -21.93
CA PRO A 7 9.10 -38.38 -21.07
C PRO A 7 8.94 -39.13 -19.73
N PRO A 8 10.04 -39.54 -19.08
CA PRO A 8 10.04 -40.53 -17.98
C PRO A 8 9.56 -40.00 -16.61
N TRP A 9 8.95 -38.81 -16.54
CA TRP A 9 8.43 -38.23 -15.30
C TRP A 9 6.94 -38.47 -15.07
N ALA A 10 6.32 -39.42 -15.80
CA ALA A 10 4.94 -39.85 -15.59
C ALA A 10 4.74 -40.68 -14.30
N GLY A 11 5.29 -40.21 -13.18
CA GLY A 11 4.92 -40.58 -11.82
C GLY A 11 4.28 -39.36 -11.15
N GLN A 12 2.97 -39.40 -10.98
CA GLN A 12 2.17 -38.35 -10.33
C GLN A 12 2.65 -38.14 -8.88
N ALA A 13 3.50 -37.14 -8.66
CA ALA A 13 3.53 -36.45 -7.38
C ALA A 13 2.35 -35.46 -7.40
N ASP A 14 1.39 -35.67 -6.51
CA ASP A 14 0.23 -34.78 -6.37
C ASP A 14 0.75 -33.36 -6.01
N PRO A 15 0.44 -32.31 -6.80
CA PRO A 15 0.79 -30.93 -6.44
C PRO A 15 0.16 -30.48 -5.11
N GLU A 16 -0.82 -31.21 -4.56
CA GLU A 16 -1.35 -31.04 -3.21
C GLU A 16 -0.49 -31.68 -2.10
N ALA A 17 0.59 -32.41 -2.44
CA ALA A 17 1.39 -33.16 -1.46
C ALA A 17 2.20 -32.29 -0.48
N SER A 18 2.45 -31.01 -0.78
CA SER A 18 3.11 -30.10 0.16
C SER A 18 2.13 -29.04 0.68
N THR A 19 1.80 -29.14 1.96
CA THR A 19 0.94 -28.16 2.61
C THR A 19 1.66 -26.81 2.75
N LEU A 20 0.92 -25.73 2.99
CA LEU A 20 1.53 -24.44 3.35
C LEU A 20 2.47 -24.59 4.56
N GLY A 21 2.10 -25.43 5.53
CA GLY A 21 2.92 -25.69 6.71
C GLY A 21 4.27 -26.33 6.36
N ASP A 22 4.31 -27.26 5.41
CA ASP A 22 5.55 -27.90 4.96
C ASP A 22 6.46 -26.91 4.24
N LYS A 23 5.89 -26.06 3.40
CA LYS A 23 6.62 -24.98 2.70
C LYS A 23 7.21 -23.98 3.70
N VAL A 24 6.44 -23.55 4.70
CA VAL A 24 6.90 -22.62 5.74
C VAL A 24 7.98 -23.25 6.61
N ARG A 25 7.86 -24.53 6.95
CA ARG A 25 8.88 -25.26 7.73
C ARG A 25 10.20 -25.33 6.97
N PHE A 26 10.15 -25.74 5.70
CA PHE A 26 11.32 -25.79 4.82
C PHE A 26 11.99 -24.41 4.69
N LEU A 27 11.22 -23.36 4.37
CA LEU A 27 11.77 -22.00 4.23
C LEU A 27 12.19 -21.36 5.55
N SER A 28 11.86 -21.94 6.70
CA SER A 28 12.38 -21.46 7.99
C SER A 28 13.70 -22.15 8.38
N ASP A 29 14.12 -23.18 7.65
CA ASP A 29 15.36 -23.91 7.89
C ASP A 29 16.54 -23.21 7.18
N PRO A 30 17.61 -22.82 7.89
CA PRO A 30 18.83 -22.29 7.26
C PRO A 30 19.39 -23.19 6.14
N ALA A 31 19.26 -24.52 6.27
CA ALA A 31 19.76 -25.47 5.27
C ALA A 31 19.05 -25.37 3.90
N ALA A 32 17.90 -24.69 3.81
CA ALA A 32 17.19 -24.46 2.56
C ALA A 32 17.88 -23.43 1.62
N TYR A 33 18.92 -22.74 2.11
CA TYR A 33 19.51 -21.59 1.45
C TYR A 33 20.98 -21.80 1.10
N VAL A 34 21.41 -21.17 0.00
CA VAL A 34 22.81 -21.12 -0.44
C VAL A 34 23.24 -19.66 -0.69
N PRO A 35 24.30 -19.17 -0.02
CA PRO A 35 25.01 -19.82 1.10
C PRO A 35 24.09 -20.02 2.33
N VAL A 36 24.45 -20.97 3.20
CA VAL A 36 23.68 -21.26 4.42
C VAL A 36 23.83 -20.08 5.40
N PRO A 37 22.73 -19.39 5.78
CA PRO A 37 22.78 -18.30 6.75
C PRO A 37 22.92 -18.85 8.18
N GLU A 38 23.33 -18.01 9.13
CA GLU A 38 23.36 -18.36 10.55
C GLU A 38 21.95 -18.65 11.11
N GLN A 39 20.96 -17.87 10.66
CA GLN A 39 19.57 -18.02 11.05
C GLN A 39 18.62 -17.52 9.97
N VAL A 40 17.37 -17.95 10.04
CA VAL A 40 16.27 -17.44 9.24
C VAL A 40 15.25 -16.77 10.15
N VAL A 41 14.99 -15.48 9.95
CA VAL A 41 13.93 -14.78 10.66
C VAL A 41 12.64 -14.86 9.84
N THR A 42 11.66 -15.58 10.36
CA THR A 42 10.36 -15.80 9.72
C THR A 42 9.32 -14.81 10.25
N ARG A 43 8.65 -14.09 9.34
CA ARG A 43 7.56 -13.15 9.67
C ARG A 43 6.31 -13.47 8.86
N GLU A 44 5.20 -13.62 9.58
CA GLU A 44 3.88 -13.76 8.98
C GLU A 44 3.21 -12.40 8.79
N THR A 45 2.70 -12.14 7.58
CA THR A 45 1.84 -10.99 7.26
C THR A 45 0.39 -11.47 7.00
N HIS A 46 -0.52 -10.57 6.68
CA HIS A 46 -1.90 -10.95 6.34
C HIS A 46 -1.97 -11.87 5.11
N MET A 47 -1.11 -11.64 4.10
CA MET A 47 -1.20 -12.29 2.78
C MET A 47 0.02 -13.15 2.42
N SER A 48 1.08 -13.13 3.23
CA SER A 48 2.36 -13.78 2.88
C SER A 48 3.15 -14.18 4.12
N TRP A 49 4.10 -15.09 3.93
CA TRP A 49 5.23 -15.34 4.81
C TRP A 49 6.49 -14.70 4.22
N VAL A 50 7.34 -14.14 5.08
CA VAL A 50 8.58 -13.46 4.73
C VAL A 50 9.72 -14.11 5.50
N PHE A 51 10.74 -14.60 4.81
CA PHE A 51 11.89 -15.31 5.36
C PHE A 51 13.15 -14.50 5.09
N MET A 52 13.78 -13.97 6.14
CA MET A 52 15.03 -13.23 6.04
C MET A 52 16.21 -14.19 6.27
N ALA A 53 16.94 -14.50 5.21
CA ALA A 53 18.04 -15.47 5.18
C ALA A 53 19.33 -14.76 4.71
N GLY A 54 20.18 -14.40 5.67
CA GLY A 54 21.39 -13.59 5.40
C GLY A 54 21.04 -12.24 4.77
N ASP A 55 21.63 -11.97 3.60
CA ASP A 55 21.42 -10.74 2.81
C ASP A 55 20.19 -10.78 1.90
N ARG A 56 19.40 -11.86 1.95
CA ARG A 56 18.22 -12.06 1.10
C ARG A 56 16.94 -12.21 1.91
N VAL A 57 15.83 -11.88 1.25
CA VAL A 57 14.48 -12.04 1.75
C VAL A 57 13.68 -12.81 0.73
N TYR A 58 12.97 -13.84 1.17
CA TYR A 58 12.10 -14.67 0.35
C TYR A 58 10.66 -14.47 0.82
N LYS A 59 9.76 -14.10 -0.10
CA LYS A 59 8.34 -13.89 0.21
C LYS A 59 7.49 -14.94 -0.48
N LEU A 60 6.76 -15.71 0.32
CA LEU A 60 5.80 -16.72 -0.11
C LEU A 60 4.38 -16.20 0.09
N LYS A 61 3.56 -16.11 -0.98
CA LYS A 61 2.16 -15.70 -0.87
C LYS A 61 1.31 -16.85 -0.30
N LYS A 62 0.37 -16.53 0.59
CA LYS A 62 -0.55 -17.53 1.17
C LYS A 62 -1.66 -17.88 0.15
N PRO A 63 -2.19 -19.11 0.18
CA PRO A 63 -3.31 -19.53 -0.66
C PRO A 63 -4.65 -18.99 -0.10
N VAL A 64 -4.83 -17.67 -0.14
CA VAL A 64 -6.00 -16.97 0.45
C VAL A 64 -6.90 -16.37 -0.62
N ARG A 65 -8.19 -16.22 -0.30
CA ARG A 65 -9.18 -15.54 -1.13
C ARG A 65 -9.99 -14.56 -0.30
N PHE A 66 -9.82 -13.27 -0.57
CA PHE A 66 -10.57 -12.16 -0.02
C PHE A 66 -11.47 -11.52 -1.08
N ALA A 67 -12.39 -10.64 -0.68
CA ALA A 67 -13.28 -9.95 -1.61
C ALA A 67 -12.54 -9.07 -2.65
N TYR A 68 -11.30 -8.69 -2.36
CA TYR A 68 -10.47 -7.80 -3.17
C TYR A 68 -9.20 -8.46 -3.71
N LEU A 69 -8.96 -9.74 -3.40
CA LEU A 69 -7.70 -10.42 -3.70
C LEU A 69 -7.89 -11.93 -3.76
N ASP A 70 -7.27 -12.60 -4.73
CA ASP A 70 -7.37 -14.04 -4.83
C ASP A 70 -6.02 -14.68 -5.22
N PHE A 71 -5.42 -15.36 -4.25
CA PHE A 71 -4.18 -16.12 -4.33
C PHE A 71 -4.41 -17.63 -4.18
N SER A 72 -5.65 -18.09 -4.35
CA SER A 72 -6.04 -19.48 -4.08
C SER A 72 -5.31 -20.51 -4.95
N THR A 73 -5.00 -20.19 -6.21
CA THR A 73 -4.32 -21.11 -7.14
C THR A 73 -2.84 -20.78 -7.32
N LEU A 74 -2.05 -21.77 -7.75
CA LEU A 74 -0.62 -21.62 -8.03
C LEU A 74 -0.37 -20.52 -9.09
N ASP A 75 -1.07 -20.56 -10.22
CA ASP A 75 -0.95 -19.59 -11.31
C ASP A 75 -1.23 -18.16 -10.85
N ARG A 76 -2.20 -17.98 -9.94
CA ARG A 76 -2.53 -16.66 -9.38
C ARG A 76 -1.44 -16.16 -8.45
N ARG A 77 -0.80 -17.04 -7.68
CA ARG A 77 0.37 -16.67 -6.87
C ARG A 77 1.58 -16.35 -7.74
N GLU A 78 1.80 -17.08 -8.82
CA GLU A 78 2.84 -16.74 -9.80
C GLU A 78 2.64 -15.33 -10.37
N ALA A 79 1.45 -15.07 -10.92
CA ALA A 79 1.12 -13.79 -11.52
C ALA A 79 1.27 -12.65 -10.52
N ALA A 80 0.84 -12.85 -9.27
CA ALA A 80 1.00 -11.88 -8.20
C ALA A 80 2.47 -11.65 -7.80
N CYS A 81 3.29 -12.69 -7.73
CA CYS A 81 4.73 -12.55 -7.47
C CYS A 81 5.43 -11.77 -8.58
N ARG A 82 5.10 -12.04 -9.85
CA ARG A 82 5.64 -11.32 -11.00
C ARG A 82 5.16 -9.86 -11.05
N ALA A 83 3.90 -9.59 -10.71
CA ALA A 83 3.37 -8.24 -10.60
C ALA A 83 4.08 -7.44 -9.49
N GLU A 84 4.31 -8.07 -8.33
CA GLU A 84 5.03 -7.45 -7.22
C GLU A 84 6.47 -7.08 -7.63
N ASP A 85 7.22 -8.01 -8.23
CA ASP A 85 8.57 -7.76 -8.73
C ASP A 85 8.60 -6.60 -9.73
N LEU A 86 7.75 -6.65 -10.76
CA LEU A 86 7.69 -5.64 -11.81
C LEU A 86 7.37 -4.25 -11.26
N LEU A 87 6.35 -4.15 -10.40
CA LEU A 87 5.86 -2.86 -9.91
C LEU A 87 6.83 -2.20 -8.95
N ASN A 88 7.49 -2.98 -8.10
CA ASN A 88 8.40 -2.44 -7.11
C ASN A 88 9.78 -2.09 -7.68
N ARG A 89 10.24 -2.76 -8.74
CA ARG A 89 11.49 -2.37 -9.44
C ARG A 89 11.48 -0.94 -9.97
N ARG A 90 10.31 -0.31 -10.13
CA ARG A 90 10.17 1.11 -10.51
C ARG A 90 10.78 2.08 -9.48
N LEU A 91 10.80 1.69 -8.20
CA LEU A 91 11.28 2.50 -7.07
C LEU A 91 12.33 1.77 -6.20
N ALA A 92 12.63 0.51 -6.51
CA ALA A 92 13.59 -0.33 -5.80
C ALA A 92 14.27 -1.35 -6.73
N PRO A 93 14.90 -0.92 -7.84
CA PRO A 93 15.42 -1.81 -8.88
C PRO A 93 16.56 -2.73 -8.40
N ASP A 94 17.32 -2.33 -7.37
CA ASP A 94 18.42 -3.11 -6.79
C ASP A 94 17.99 -4.02 -5.63
N VAL A 95 16.74 -3.89 -5.18
CA VAL A 95 16.16 -4.69 -4.10
C VAL A 95 15.48 -5.94 -4.64
N TYR A 96 14.67 -5.81 -5.69
CA TYR A 96 13.92 -6.94 -6.23
C TYR A 96 14.80 -7.76 -7.19
N LEU A 97 15.16 -8.97 -6.76
CA LEU A 97 16.12 -9.85 -7.43
C LEU A 97 15.45 -10.84 -8.40
N GLY A 98 14.12 -10.89 -8.42
CA GLY A 98 13.32 -11.72 -9.30
C GLY A 98 12.36 -12.66 -8.58
N VAL A 99 11.73 -13.55 -9.36
CA VAL A 99 10.78 -14.55 -8.89
C VAL A 99 11.33 -15.94 -9.20
N VAL A 100 11.38 -16.81 -8.18
CA VAL A 100 11.92 -18.17 -8.31
C VAL A 100 10.88 -19.22 -7.91
N PRO A 101 10.91 -20.42 -8.53
CA PRO A 101 10.00 -21.49 -8.15
C PRO A 101 10.46 -22.15 -6.84
N LEU A 102 9.49 -22.55 -6.01
CA LEU A 102 9.67 -23.55 -4.98
C LEU A 102 9.25 -24.89 -5.58
N THR A 103 10.15 -25.87 -5.57
CA THR A 103 9.96 -27.16 -6.26
C THR A 103 9.95 -28.33 -5.29
N LEU A 104 9.21 -29.38 -5.63
CA LEU A 104 9.16 -30.66 -4.90
C LEU A 104 9.64 -31.79 -5.80
N SER A 105 10.62 -32.56 -5.33
CA SER A 105 11.14 -33.78 -5.97
C SER A 105 11.13 -34.95 -4.98
N THR A 106 11.61 -36.12 -5.42
CA THR A 106 11.83 -37.27 -4.52
C THR A 106 12.84 -36.98 -3.41
N ALA A 107 13.74 -36.00 -3.59
CA ALA A 107 14.68 -35.55 -2.58
C ALA A 107 14.09 -34.52 -1.58
N GLY A 108 12.85 -34.06 -1.80
CA GLY A 108 12.18 -33.07 -0.97
C GLY A 108 12.01 -31.70 -1.64
N LEU A 109 11.73 -30.69 -0.81
CA LEU A 109 11.56 -29.30 -1.25
C LEU A 109 12.91 -28.66 -1.56
N ALA A 110 12.95 -27.82 -2.60
CA ALA A 110 14.12 -27.04 -2.99
C ALA A 110 13.71 -25.68 -3.58
N ILE A 111 14.54 -24.66 -3.36
CA ILE A 111 14.41 -23.37 -4.06
C ILE A 111 15.10 -23.50 -5.41
N SER A 112 14.37 -23.29 -6.50
CA SER A 112 14.89 -23.44 -7.87
C SER A 112 15.49 -24.82 -8.17
N GLY A 113 14.92 -25.90 -7.63
CA GLY A 113 15.35 -27.26 -7.93
C GLY A 113 14.71 -27.81 -9.22
N ASP A 114 15.05 -29.05 -9.55
CA ASP A 114 14.61 -29.73 -10.79
C ASP A 114 13.25 -30.46 -10.63
N GLY A 115 12.54 -30.24 -9.53
CA GLY A 115 11.26 -30.87 -9.21
C GLY A 115 10.04 -30.14 -9.78
N PHE A 116 8.85 -30.63 -9.45
CA PHE A 116 7.59 -29.96 -9.83
C PHE A 116 7.42 -28.66 -9.05
N VAL A 117 7.00 -27.59 -9.73
CA VAL A 117 6.72 -26.30 -9.07
C VAL A 117 5.50 -26.44 -8.16
N VAL A 118 5.70 -26.20 -6.87
CA VAL A 118 4.64 -26.23 -5.86
C VAL A 118 4.29 -24.84 -5.33
N ASP A 119 5.16 -23.84 -5.50
CA ASP A 119 4.86 -22.42 -5.24
C ASP A 119 5.87 -21.47 -5.89
N TRP A 120 5.69 -20.17 -5.68
CA TRP A 120 6.59 -19.13 -6.18
C TRP A 120 7.04 -18.20 -5.06
N LEU A 121 8.30 -17.77 -5.12
CA LEU A 121 8.93 -16.87 -4.15
C LEU A 121 9.38 -15.58 -4.84
N VAL A 122 9.02 -14.43 -4.27
CA VAL A 122 9.69 -13.16 -4.61
C VAL A 122 10.98 -13.09 -3.81
N VAL A 123 12.10 -12.88 -4.49
CA VAL A 123 13.42 -12.77 -3.88
C VAL A 123 13.84 -11.31 -3.86
N MET A 124 14.22 -10.83 -2.69
CA MET A 124 14.64 -9.45 -2.47
C MET A 124 15.98 -9.39 -1.74
N ARG A 125 16.73 -8.31 -1.92
CA ARG A 125 17.82 -7.93 -1.02
C ARG A 125 17.23 -7.53 0.31
N ARG A 126 17.87 -7.95 1.40
CA ARG A 126 17.50 -7.52 2.74
C ARG A 126 17.82 -6.03 2.92
N LEU A 127 16.88 -5.31 3.49
CA LEU A 127 17.02 -3.90 3.82
C LEU A 127 17.10 -3.73 5.34
N GLU A 128 17.92 -2.78 5.79
CA GLU A 128 18.08 -2.46 7.21
C GLU A 128 16.79 -1.85 7.78
N GLU A 129 16.10 -2.56 8.66
CA GLU A 129 14.78 -2.15 9.18
C GLU A 129 14.82 -0.78 9.89
N ASN A 130 15.97 -0.47 10.51
CA ASN A 130 16.20 0.79 11.22
C ASN A 130 16.53 1.97 10.29
N ALA A 131 16.51 1.79 8.97
CA ALA A 131 16.79 2.84 7.98
C ALA A 131 15.53 3.36 7.25
N THR A 132 14.33 2.96 7.70
CA THR A 132 13.07 3.44 7.14
C THR A 132 12.77 4.90 7.54
N LEU A 133 11.90 5.57 6.78
CA LEU A 133 11.37 6.88 7.16
C LEU A 133 10.58 6.79 8.47
N GLU A 134 9.85 5.69 8.71
CA GLU A 134 9.18 5.46 10.00
C GLU A 134 10.19 5.41 11.16
N ALA A 135 11.26 4.63 11.03
CA ALA A 135 12.31 4.54 12.05
C ALA A 135 13.00 5.90 12.28
N ALA A 136 13.23 6.67 11.22
CA ALA A 136 13.83 8.01 11.29
C ALA A 136 12.96 9.02 12.03
N LEU A 137 11.65 8.96 11.78
CA LEU A 137 10.67 9.81 12.45
C LEU A 137 10.56 9.48 13.93
N ARG A 138 10.46 8.20 14.28
CA ARG A 138 10.39 7.76 15.69
C ARG A 138 11.69 8.00 16.46
N GLY A 139 12.83 7.79 15.80
CA GLY A 139 14.15 7.93 16.41
C GLY A 139 14.69 9.36 16.46
N GLY A 140 14.01 10.32 15.83
CA GLY A 140 14.41 11.74 15.87
C GLY A 140 15.71 12.08 15.11
N TRP A 141 16.17 11.20 14.22
CA TRP A 141 17.42 11.39 13.46
C TRP A 141 17.21 11.79 11.99
N LEU A 142 15.95 11.96 11.56
CA LEU A 142 15.60 12.36 10.21
C LEU A 142 16.16 13.75 9.84
N ARG A 143 16.93 13.84 8.73
CA ARG A 143 17.50 15.09 8.25
C ARG A 143 16.69 15.72 7.10
N PRO A 144 16.62 17.07 7.00
CA PRO A 144 15.92 17.74 5.89
C PRO A 144 16.38 17.32 4.49
N THR A 145 17.68 17.10 4.31
CA THR A 145 18.27 16.67 3.03
C THR A 145 17.77 15.30 2.58
N GLN A 146 17.52 14.38 3.52
CA GLN A 146 16.93 13.06 3.20
C GLN A 146 15.50 13.22 2.68
N ILE A 147 14.74 14.15 3.25
CA ILE A 147 13.38 14.47 2.80
C ILE A 147 13.37 15.15 1.44
N ASP A 148 14.35 16.02 1.15
CA ASP A 148 14.48 16.62 -0.19
C ASP A 148 14.75 15.57 -1.27
N ARG A 149 15.60 14.58 -0.98
CA ARG A 149 15.86 13.46 -1.89
C ARG A 149 14.64 12.57 -2.09
N LEU A 150 13.90 12.30 -1.02
CA LEU A 150 12.63 11.57 -1.12
C LEU A 150 11.63 12.33 -2.01
N ALA A 151 11.46 13.63 -1.79
CA ALA A 151 10.55 14.45 -2.59
C ALA A 151 10.98 14.49 -4.07
N THR A 152 12.28 14.60 -4.34
CA THR A 152 12.84 14.54 -5.71
C THR A 152 12.57 13.19 -6.38
N THR A 153 12.75 12.09 -5.64
CA THR A 153 12.48 10.73 -6.11
C THR A 153 11.01 10.55 -6.46
N LEU A 154 10.10 10.98 -5.58
CA LEU A 154 8.65 10.91 -5.83
C LEU A 154 8.23 11.80 -7.00
N GLY A 155 8.75 13.02 -7.09
CA GLY A 155 8.49 13.91 -8.22
C GLY A 155 8.91 13.30 -9.56
N THR A 156 10.10 12.69 -9.60
CA THR A 156 10.61 11.98 -10.78
C THR A 156 9.73 10.78 -11.13
N PHE A 157 9.33 10.00 -10.12
CA PHE A 157 8.43 8.87 -10.30
C PHE A 157 7.08 9.29 -10.90
N TYR A 158 6.43 10.32 -10.35
CA TYR A 158 5.14 10.81 -10.87
C TYR A 158 5.23 11.45 -12.25
N ALA A 159 6.38 12.00 -12.61
CA ALA A 159 6.60 12.54 -13.96
C ALA A 159 6.61 11.41 -15.02
N HIS A 160 7.24 10.27 -14.70
CA HIS A 160 7.45 9.15 -15.62
C HIS A 160 6.42 8.02 -15.49
N ALA A 161 5.64 7.99 -14.42
CA ALA A 161 4.61 6.96 -14.22
C ALA A 161 3.57 6.98 -15.36
N PRO A 162 3.12 5.81 -15.84
CA PRO A 162 2.09 5.71 -16.86
C PRO A 162 0.83 6.50 -16.47
N ARG A 163 0.29 7.27 -17.41
CA ARG A 163 -0.95 8.03 -17.20
C ARG A 163 -2.14 7.08 -17.25
N VAL A 164 -3.03 7.16 -16.26
CA VAL A 164 -4.26 6.35 -16.23
C VAL A 164 -5.44 7.21 -16.69
N ARG A 165 -6.19 6.71 -17.67
CA ARG A 165 -7.42 7.36 -18.12
C ARG A 165 -8.58 6.87 -17.26
N LEU A 166 -9.27 7.83 -16.65
CA LEU A 166 -10.49 7.61 -15.90
C LEU A 166 -11.60 8.43 -16.53
N GLU A 167 -12.85 7.96 -16.38
CA GLU A 167 -14.02 8.72 -16.80
C GLU A 167 -14.35 9.75 -15.69
N PRO A 168 -14.42 11.07 -16.01
CA PRO A 168 -14.59 12.11 -15.01
C PRO A 168 -15.82 11.97 -14.11
N GLU A 169 -16.99 11.59 -14.64
CA GLU A 169 -18.21 11.47 -13.83
C GLU A 169 -18.14 10.26 -12.89
N SER A 170 -17.61 9.14 -13.35
CA SER A 170 -17.36 7.93 -12.55
C SER A 170 -16.41 8.20 -11.39
N TYR A 171 -15.40 9.04 -11.63
CA TYR A 171 -14.49 9.51 -10.58
C TYR A 171 -15.22 10.39 -9.55
N VAL A 172 -16.02 11.36 -10.00
CA VAL A 172 -16.82 12.22 -9.09
C VAL A 172 -17.81 11.39 -8.26
N VAL A 173 -18.52 10.46 -8.89
CA VAL A 173 -19.48 9.55 -8.23
C VAL A 173 -18.77 8.69 -7.17
N THR A 174 -17.55 8.22 -7.46
CA THR A 174 -16.73 7.50 -6.47
C THR A 174 -16.51 8.34 -5.22
N TRP A 175 -16.11 9.61 -5.36
CA TRP A 175 -15.92 10.52 -4.22
C TRP A 175 -17.20 10.88 -3.48
N GLN A 176 -18.34 10.95 -4.16
CA GLN A 176 -19.63 11.20 -3.53
C GLN A 176 -20.09 10.00 -2.70
N LYS A 177 -19.79 8.76 -3.14
CA LYS A 177 -20.13 7.52 -2.42
C LYS A 177 -19.16 7.19 -1.29
N ALA A 178 -17.90 7.60 -1.40
CA ALA A 178 -16.83 7.20 -0.48
C ALA A 178 -17.11 7.53 1.00
N PRO A 179 -17.66 8.69 1.39
CA PRO A 179 -18.01 8.98 2.78
C PRO A 179 -19.03 7.99 3.35
N ALA A 180 -20.04 7.58 2.58
CA ALA A 180 -21.05 6.62 3.03
C ALA A 180 -20.46 5.21 3.23
N ALA A 181 -19.56 4.79 2.34
CA ALA A 181 -18.82 3.55 2.48
C ALA A 181 -17.94 3.55 3.74
N ASN A 182 -17.30 4.67 4.05
CA ASN A 182 -16.51 4.83 5.27
C ASN A 182 -17.39 4.79 6.53
N CYS A 183 -18.51 5.52 6.53
CA CYS A 183 -19.46 5.54 7.63
C CYS A 183 -20.02 4.16 7.99
N ARG A 184 -20.32 3.31 7.00
CA ARG A 184 -20.94 1.99 7.24
C ARG A 184 -20.21 1.15 8.28
N ALA A 185 -18.88 1.14 8.24
CA ALA A 185 -18.06 0.40 9.20
C ALA A 185 -17.74 1.23 10.46
N LEU A 186 -17.55 2.54 10.32
CA LEU A 186 -17.13 3.41 11.42
C LEU A 186 -18.26 3.78 12.40
N LEU A 187 -19.52 3.66 11.98
CA LEU A 187 -20.71 3.89 12.79
C LEU A 187 -21.30 2.59 13.36
N ASP A 188 -20.58 1.47 13.23
CA ASP A 188 -21.00 0.23 13.89
C ASP A 188 -20.76 0.37 15.40
N ALA A 189 -21.84 0.28 16.17
CA ALA A 189 -21.86 0.48 17.62
C ALA A 189 -20.91 -0.46 18.37
N ARG A 190 -20.61 -1.64 17.80
CA ARG A 190 -19.71 -2.63 18.40
C ARG A 190 -18.29 -2.10 18.60
N PHE A 191 -17.88 -1.09 17.84
CA PHE A 191 -16.51 -0.57 17.89
C PHE A 191 -16.33 0.65 18.79
N GLY A 192 -17.41 1.22 19.36
CA GLY A 192 -17.33 2.32 20.32
C GLY A 192 -16.54 3.54 19.80
N LEU A 193 -16.77 3.89 18.53
CA LEU A 193 -16.16 5.05 17.88
C LEU A 193 -17.04 6.31 18.03
N PRO A 194 -16.46 7.52 17.96
CA PRO A 194 -17.21 8.76 18.17
C PRO A 194 -18.13 9.09 16.99
N PHE A 195 -19.39 8.63 17.04
CA PHE A 195 -20.42 8.80 16.01
C PHE A 195 -20.49 10.22 15.43
N GLY A 196 -20.72 11.23 16.27
CA GLY A 196 -20.85 12.62 15.81
C GLY A 196 -19.60 13.17 15.12
N CYS A 197 -18.41 12.68 15.49
CA CYS A 197 -17.17 13.04 14.80
C CYS A 197 -17.13 12.44 13.38
N VAL A 198 -17.44 11.15 13.25
CA VAL A 198 -17.50 10.43 11.97
C VAL A 198 -18.52 11.07 11.02
N GLU A 199 -19.71 11.38 11.51
CA GLU A 199 -20.77 12.02 10.71
C GLU A 199 -20.38 13.41 10.24
N ARG A 200 -19.78 14.23 11.12
CA ARG A 200 -19.31 15.58 10.76
C ARG A 200 -18.25 15.54 9.68
N ILE A 201 -17.24 14.67 9.82
CA ILE A 201 -16.20 14.47 8.79
C ILE A 201 -16.85 14.11 7.46
N ALA A 202 -17.76 13.13 7.46
CA ALA A 202 -18.43 12.66 6.26
C ALA A 202 -19.29 13.74 5.60
N GLN A 203 -19.98 14.58 6.40
CA GLN A 203 -20.77 15.69 5.91
C GLN A 203 -19.91 16.75 5.20
N VAL A 204 -18.75 17.11 5.78
CA VAL A 204 -17.82 18.05 5.15
C VAL A 204 -17.27 17.48 3.85
N GLN A 205 -16.88 16.21 3.81
CA GLN A 205 -16.40 15.53 2.60
C GLN A 205 -17.49 15.47 1.50
N ARG A 206 -18.74 15.15 1.85
CA ARG A 206 -19.87 15.20 0.91
C ARG A 206 -20.07 16.61 0.37
N ARG A 207 -20.05 17.63 1.24
CA ARG A 207 -20.19 19.03 0.81
C ARG A 207 -19.09 19.45 -0.15
N PHE A 208 -17.84 19.07 0.13
CA PHE A 208 -16.71 19.33 -0.77
C PHE A 208 -16.93 18.68 -2.14
N SER A 209 -17.19 17.37 -2.18
CA SER A 209 -17.36 16.63 -3.44
C SER A 209 -18.52 17.17 -4.30
N MET A 210 -19.58 17.71 -3.68
CA MET A 210 -20.65 18.40 -4.39
C MET A 210 -20.22 19.79 -4.89
N GLN A 211 -19.73 20.66 -4.00
CA GLN A 211 -19.44 22.07 -4.31
C GLN A 211 -18.18 22.26 -5.18
N ARG A 212 -17.24 21.31 -5.14
CA ARG A 212 -15.97 21.32 -5.87
C ARG A 212 -15.88 20.19 -6.90
N SER A 213 -17.02 19.66 -7.36
CA SER A 213 -17.05 18.60 -8.38
C SER A 213 -16.32 19.00 -9.68
N ALA A 214 -16.38 20.29 -10.08
CA ALA A 214 -15.64 20.80 -11.23
C ALA A 214 -14.12 20.61 -11.08
N LEU A 215 -13.56 20.88 -9.90
CA LEU A 215 -12.15 20.69 -9.59
C LEU A 215 -11.75 19.20 -9.70
N LEU A 216 -12.58 18.29 -9.17
CA LEU A 216 -12.33 16.85 -9.28
C LEU A 216 -12.29 16.39 -10.76
N ARG A 217 -13.21 16.89 -11.59
CA ARG A 217 -13.21 16.61 -13.05
C ARG A 217 -11.99 17.19 -13.74
N GLU A 218 -11.57 18.39 -13.35
CA GLU A 218 -10.42 19.08 -13.91
C GLU A 218 -9.13 18.28 -13.71
N ARG A 219 -8.92 17.68 -12.53
CA ARG A 219 -7.77 16.78 -12.29
C ARG A 219 -7.69 15.64 -13.31
N ILE A 220 -8.83 15.05 -13.67
CA ILE A 220 -8.92 13.98 -14.67
C ILE A 220 -8.65 14.54 -16.08
N ARG A 221 -9.30 15.65 -16.44
CA ARG A 221 -9.13 16.32 -17.75
C ARG A 221 -7.71 16.78 -18.00
N ALA A 222 -7.02 17.24 -16.95
CA ALA A 222 -5.61 17.63 -16.95
C ALA A 222 -4.64 16.41 -16.92
N ARG A 223 -5.15 15.17 -17.07
CA ARG A 223 -4.37 13.93 -17.10
C ARG A 223 -3.46 13.74 -15.87
N ARG A 224 -3.94 14.13 -14.68
CA ARG A 224 -3.14 14.06 -13.44
C ARG A 224 -2.97 12.64 -12.90
N PHE A 225 -3.86 11.72 -13.27
CA PHE A 225 -3.86 10.36 -12.75
C PHE A 225 -2.74 9.51 -13.34
N VAL A 226 -2.04 8.82 -12.46
CA VAL A 226 -0.91 7.95 -12.82
C VAL A 226 -1.06 6.59 -12.18
N ASP A 227 -0.30 5.64 -12.71
CA ASP A 227 -0.07 4.35 -12.08
C ASP A 227 0.92 4.51 -10.92
N SER A 228 0.41 4.99 -9.78
CA SER A 228 1.16 5.44 -8.60
C SER A 228 1.76 4.28 -7.77
N HIS A 229 2.10 4.51 -6.51
CA HIS A 229 2.47 3.44 -5.58
C HIS A 229 1.22 2.73 -5.02
N GLY A 230 0.15 3.48 -4.76
CA GLY A 230 -1.14 3.00 -4.26
C GLY A 230 -1.23 2.86 -2.74
N ASP A 231 -0.10 2.89 -2.02
CA ASP A 231 -0.03 2.68 -0.57
C ASP A 231 1.28 3.23 0.05
N LEU A 232 1.63 4.46 -0.32
CA LEU A 232 2.90 5.08 0.04
C LEU A 232 2.96 5.44 1.53
N ARG A 233 3.65 4.62 2.34
CA ARG A 233 3.77 4.81 3.79
C ARG A 233 5.23 4.95 4.26
N PRO A 234 5.49 5.62 5.39
CA PRO A 234 6.84 5.79 5.93
C PRO A 234 7.62 4.49 6.17
N GLU A 235 6.96 3.41 6.57
CA GLU A 235 7.59 2.10 6.77
C GLU A 235 8.05 1.42 5.46
N HIS A 236 7.59 1.91 4.31
CA HIS A 236 7.94 1.38 2.99
C HIS A 236 9.11 2.14 2.33
N ILE A 237 9.59 3.19 2.97
CA ILE A 237 10.56 4.14 2.40
C ILE A 237 11.88 4.00 3.15
N TRP A 238 12.93 3.56 2.46
CA TRP A 238 14.30 3.51 2.98
C TRP A 238 15.09 4.75 2.56
N LEU A 239 15.65 5.46 3.55
CA LEU A 239 16.34 6.75 3.36
C LEU A 239 17.80 6.62 2.88
N ARG A 240 18.11 5.50 2.20
CA ARG A 240 19.42 5.23 1.59
C ARG A 240 19.61 6.01 0.28
N GLU A 241 20.77 5.86 -0.33
CA GLU A 241 21.09 6.46 -1.62
C GLU A 241 21.35 5.35 -2.66
N PRO A 242 20.56 5.28 -3.74
CA PRO A 242 19.34 6.05 -4.01
C PRO A 242 18.20 5.71 -3.02
N VAL A 243 17.23 6.63 -2.84
CA VAL A 243 16.05 6.36 -2.00
C VAL A 243 15.32 5.14 -2.57
N THR A 244 14.96 4.21 -1.69
CA THR A 244 14.31 2.95 -2.06
C THR A 244 12.90 2.92 -1.49
N ILE A 245 11.91 2.59 -2.32
CA ILE A 245 10.51 2.47 -1.89
C ILE A 245 9.96 1.14 -2.40
N ILE A 246 9.38 0.35 -1.48
CA ILE A 246 8.87 -1.01 -1.75
C ILE A 246 7.39 -1.14 -1.36
N ASP A 247 6.81 -2.32 -1.54
CA ASP A 247 5.41 -2.64 -1.18
C ASP A 247 4.37 -1.80 -1.96
N CYS A 248 4.67 -1.53 -3.23
CA CYS A 248 3.72 -0.99 -4.20
C CYS A 248 2.56 -1.97 -4.41
N LEU A 249 1.33 -1.44 -4.41
CA LEU A 249 0.10 -2.24 -4.47
C LEU A 249 0.02 -3.04 -5.78
N GLU A 250 0.13 -4.37 -5.68
CA GLU A 250 0.31 -5.25 -6.84
C GLU A 250 -0.98 -5.82 -7.43
N PHE A 251 -2.05 -5.90 -6.63
CA PHE A 251 -3.21 -6.73 -6.96
C PHE A 251 -4.42 -5.99 -7.54
N ASP A 252 -4.52 -4.67 -7.39
CA ASP A 252 -5.61 -3.88 -7.97
C ASP A 252 -5.10 -2.59 -8.63
N PRO A 253 -4.97 -2.56 -9.97
CA PRO A 253 -4.51 -1.36 -10.67
C PRO A 253 -5.47 -0.17 -10.48
N LYS A 254 -6.75 -0.38 -10.14
CA LYS A 254 -7.69 0.72 -9.86
C LYS A 254 -7.35 1.43 -8.56
N LEU A 255 -6.86 0.69 -7.55
CA LEU A 255 -6.40 1.29 -6.29
C LEU A 255 -5.06 2.02 -6.46
N ARG A 256 -4.29 1.68 -7.49
CA ARG A 256 -3.03 2.34 -7.84
C ARG A 256 -3.21 3.52 -8.80
N ALA A 257 -4.34 3.60 -9.50
CA ALA A 257 -4.72 4.72 -10.36
C ALA A 257 -5.12 5.95 -9.53
N ASN A 258 -4.13 6.74 -9.09
CA ASN A 258 -4.35 7.88 -8.19
C ASN A 258 -3.84 9.19 -8.77
N ASP A 259 -4.40 10.28 -8.26
CA ASP A 259 -3.78 11.60 -8.31
C ASP A 259 -2.57 11.61 -7.38
N PRO A 260 -1.35 11.95 -7.83
CA PRO A 260 -0.19 12.07 -6.95
C PRO A 260 -0.40 13.04 -5.77
N LEU A 261 -1.27 14.04 -5.89
CA LEU A 261 -1.61 14.93 -4.78
C LEU A 261 -2.33 14.17 -3.65
N ASP A 262 -3.16 13.18 -3.97
CA ASP A 262 -3.82 12.31 -2.99
C ASP A 262 -2.79 11.37 -2.32
N GLU A 263 -1.85 10.81 -3.09
CA GLU A 263 -0.79 9.98 -2.53
C GLU A 263 0.15 10.76 -1.60
N ILE A 264 0.52 12.00 -1.96
CA ILE A 264 1.29 12.89 -1.08
C ILE A 264 0.46 13.34 0.14
N ALA A 265 -0.85 13.56 0.00
CA ALA A 265 -1.72 13.82 1.15
C ALA A 265 -1.71 12.62 2.11
N PHE A 266 -1.72 11.39 1.60
CA PHE A 266 -1.63 10.19 2.42
C PHE A 266 -0.27 10.06 3.13
N LEU A 267 0.85 10.21 2.42
CA LEU A 267 2.18 10.16 3.05
C LEU A 267 2.33 11.26 4.11
N HIS A 268 1.83 12.46 3.83
CA HIS A 268 1.84 13.57 4.77
C HIS A 268 1.02 13.26 6.04
N LEU A 269 -0.15 12.63 5.90
CA LEU A 269 -0.95 12.18 7.03
C LEU A 269 -0.17 11.19 7.92
N GLU A 270 0.49 10.21 7.30
CA GLU A 270 1.27 9.21 8.03
C GLU A 270 2.49 9.83 8.72
N CYS A 271 3.18 10.76 8.08
CA CYS A 271 4.25 11.53 8.72
C CYS A 271 3.74 12.27 9.97
N GLU A 272 2.62 12.98 9.91
CA GLU A 272 2.05 13.67 11.08
C GLU A 272 1.63 12.70 12.18
N ARG A 273 1.02 11.55 11.83
CA ARG A 273 0.67 10.49 12.79
C ARG A 273 1.88 10.02 13.58
N LEU A 274 3.06 10.02 12.97
CA LEU A 274 4.34 9.64 13.59
C LEU A 274 5.06 10.81 14.28
N GLY A 275 4.45 12.00 14.39
CA GLY A 275 5.07 13.21 14.96
C GLY A 275 5.93 14.01 13.98
N GLY A 276 5.99 13.57 12.72
CA GLY A 276 6.80 14.13 11.63
C GLY A 276 6.11 15.17 10.75
N LEU A 277 5.24 16.02 11.29
CA LEU A 277 4.50 17.01 10.49
C LEU A 277 5.43 17.85 9.61
N TRP A 278 6.58 18.28 10.15
CA TRP A 278 7.56 19.07 9.41
C TRP A 278 8.07 18.36 8.14
N ALA A 279 8.21 17.04 8.17
CA ALA A 279 8.68 16.24 7.05
C ALA A 279 7.59 16.15 5.98
N GLY A 280 6.35 15.88 6.37
CA GLY A 280 5.19 15.91 5.47
C GLY A 280 5.03 17.26 4.77
N GLU A 281 5.12 18.36 5.52
CA GLU A 281 5.02 19.72 4.97
C GLU A 281 6.20 20.07 4.05
N ARG A 282 7.40 19.55 4.34
CA ARG A 282 8.56 19.71 3.46
C ARG A 282 8.37 19.00 2.12
N ILE A 283 7.89 17.74 2.13
CA ILE A 283 7.57 16.99 0.91
C ILE A 283 6.50 17.72 0.10
N ARG A 284 5.39 18.09 0.75
CA ARG A 284 4.29 18.80 0.10
C ARG A 284 4.76 20.10 -0.56
N ARG A 285 5.52 20.94 0.15
CA ARG A 285 6.04 22.19 -0.40
C ARG A 285 6.98 21.97 -1.59
N HIS A 286 7.84 20.95 -1.52
CA HIS A 286 8.74 20.61 -2.61
C HIS A 286 7.97 20.22 -3.89
N LEU A 287 6.86 19.49 -3.74
CA LEU A 287 6.05 18.99 -4.85
C LEU A 287 4.90 19.91 -5.28
N ALA A 288 4.60 20.96 -4.51
CA ALA A 288 3.39 21.78 -4.69
C ALA A 288 3.20 22.31 -6.12
N ARG A 289 4.29 22.82 -6.74
CA ARG A 289 4.26 23.32 -8.12
C ARG A 289 3.98 22.20 -9.13
N ALA A 290 4.68 21.07 -9.00
CA ALA A 290 4.55 19.95 -9.94
C ALA A 290 3.16 19.28 -9.86
N LEU A 291 2.54 19.31 -8.68
CA LEU A 291 1.24 18.69 -8.42
C LEU A 291 0.05 19.65 -8.55
N GLU A 292 0.31 20.93 -8.84
CA GLU A 292 -0.70 22.01 -8.87
C GLU A 292 -1.52 22.05 -7.58
N ASP A 293 -0.82 22.01 -6.44
CA ASP A 293 -1.43 22.10 -5.13
C ASP A 293 -1.79 23.55 -4.80
N ASP A 294 -3.05 23.92 -5.05
CA ASP A 294 -3.62 25.17 -4.57
C ASP A 294 -4.25 24.99 -3.18
N ALA A 295 -3.64 25.63 -2.18
CA ALA A 295 -4.14 25.60 -0.80
C ALA A 295 -5.54 26.22 -0.65
N ALA A 296 -5.91 27.20 -1.49
CA ALA A 296 -7.23 27.84 -1.44
C ALA A 296 -8.34 26.92 -1.97
N SER A 297 -8.00 25.98 -2.86
CA SER A 297 -8.94 24.98 -3.39
C SER A 297 -9.50 24.06 -2.29
N GLY A 298 -8.69 23.77 -1.26
CA GLY A 298 -9.00 22.79 -0.21
C GLY A 298 -8.84 21.32 -0.63
N LEU A 299 -8.39 21.04 -1.86
CA LEU A 299 -8.29 19.67 -2.40
C LEU A 299 -7.37 18.77 -1.59
N PHE A 300 -6.19 19.25 -1.22
CA PHE A 300 -5.25 18.50 -0.39
C PHE A 300 -5.87 18.09 0.96
N LEU A 301 -6.59 19.01 1.62
CA LEU A 301 -7.26 18.73 2.89
C LEU A 301 -8.40 17.72 2.73
N PHE A 302 -9.11 17.78 1.59
CA PHE A 302 -10.14 16.80 1.26
C PHE A 302 -9.53 15.39 1.10
N TYR A 303 -8.46 15.25 0.31
CA TYR A 303 -7.76 13.97 0.17
C TYR A 303 -7.23 13.47 1.50
N ARG A 304 -6.57 14.33 2.28
CA ARG A 304 -6.01 13.96 3.57
C ARG A 304 -7.07 13.52 4.59
N SER A 305 -8.17 14.27 4.68
CA SER A 305 -9.32 13.93 5.52
C SER A 305 -9.94 12.58 5.11
N HIS A 306 -10.07 12.34 3.81
CA HIS A 306 -10.60 11.08 3.30
C HIS A 306 -9.67 9.90 3.61
N ARG A 307 -8.36 10.03 3.34
CA ARG A 307 -7.36 9.01 3.61
C ARG A 307 -7.30 8.69 5.10
N ALA A 308 -7.40 9.69 5.98
CA ALA A 308 -7.51 9.47 7.42
C ALA A 308 -8.76 8.68 7.79
N MET A 309 -9.93 9.03 7.26
CA MET A 309 -11.17 8.28 7.50
C MET A 309 -11.10 6.85 6.95
N LEU A 310 -10.48 6.66 5.78
CA LEU A 310 -10.22 5.35 5.19
C LEU A 310 -9.31 4.50 6.09
N ARG A 311 -8.20 5.05 6.60
CA ARG A 311 -7.29 4.36 7.51
C ARG A 311 -7.95 4.03 8.85
N ALA A 312 -8.83 4.89 9.35
CA ALA A 312 -9.66 4.56 10.51
C ALA A 312 -10.55 3.34 10.23
N ARG A 313 -11.21 3.31 9.06
CA ARG A 313 -12.05 2.17 8.66
C ARG A 313 -11.23 0.89 8.52
N LEU A 314 -10.08 0.94 7.84
CA LEU A 314 -9.21 -0.22 7.65
C LEU A 314 -8.66 -0.74 8.97
N SER A 315 -8.34 0.17 9.92
CA SER A 315 -7.93 -0.22 11.27
C SER A 315 -9.01 -1.07 11.94
N ILE A 316 -10.26 -0.60 11.93
CA ILE A 316 -11.38 -1.34 12.52
C ILE A 316 -11.70 -2.64 11.77
N ALA A 317 -11.49 -2.68 10.45
CA ALA A 317 -11.75 -3.87 9.65
C ALA A 317 -10.92 -5.08 10.11
N HIS A 318 -9.75 -4.89 10.72
CA HIS A 318 -8.99 -5.98 11.34
C HIS A 318 -9.75 -6.72 12.45
N LEU A 319 -10.71 -6.06 13.11
CA LEU A 319 -11.55 -6.70 14.14
C LEU A 319 -12.63 -7.61 13.55
N LEU A 320 -12.80 -7.61 12.22
CA LEU A 320 -13.70 -8.51 11.51
C LEU A 320 -12.99 -9.81 11.09
N ASP A 321 -11.67 -9.88 11.22
CA ASP A 321 -10.92 -11.11 10.96
C ASP A 321 -11.32 -12.19 11.99
N PRO A 322 -11.41 -13.48 11.61
CA PRO A 322 -11.76 -14.56 12.55
C PRO A 322 -10.82 -14.65 13.75
N ASN A 323 -9.55 -14.27 13.56
CA ASN A 323 -8.54 -14.21 14.61
C ASN A 323 -7.76 -12.88 14.49
N PRO A 324 -8.30 -11.77 15.03
CA PRO A 324 -7.71 -10.45 14.87
C PRO A 324 -6.38 -10.37 15.61
N ARG A 325 -5.30 -9.99 14.92
CA ARG A 325 -3.99 -9.77 15.56
C ARG A 325 -4.01 -8.46 16.33
N THR A 326 -3.58 -8.45 17.59
CA THR A 326 -3.52 -7.23 18.45
C THR A 326 -4.83 -6.43 18.47
N PRO A 327 -5.97 -7.03 18.84
CA PRO A 327 -7.30 -6.40 18.74
C PRO A 327 -7.41 -5.07 19.49
N GLU A 328 -6.70 -4.91 20.61
CA GLU A 328 -6.65 -3.69 21.43
C GLU A 328 -6.03 -2.48 20.72
N LYS A 329 -5.15 -2.71 19.73
CA LYS A 329 -4.47 -1.66 18.96
C LYS A 329 -5.42 -0.93 18.02
N TRP A 330 -6.34 -1.66 17.39
CA TRP A 330 -7.10 -1.17 16.24
C TRP A 330 -8.08 -0.04 16.56
N PRO A 331 -8.89 -0.09 17.64
CA PRO A 331 -9.73 1.03 18.02
C PRO A 331 -8.94 2.28 18.39
N ARG A 332 -7.77 2.13 19.04
CA ARG A 332 -6.89 3.25 19.40
C ARG A 332 -6.37 3.93 18.15
N LEU A 333 -5.86 3.15 17.19
CA LEU A 333 -5.36 3.66 15.92
C LEU A 333 -6.46 4.33 15.10
N ALA A 334 -7.67 3.75 15.05
CA ALA A 334 -8.82 4.35 14.38
C ALA A 334 -9.17 5.73 14.95
N ARG A 335 -9.16 5.89 16.28
CA ARG A 335 -9.42 7.19 16.93
C ARG A 335 -8.34 8.23 16.60
N VAL A 336 -7.07 7.83 16.51
CA VAL A 336 -5.97 8.73 16.07
C VAL A 336 -6.25 9.27 14.67
N TYR A 337 -6.61 8.39 13.74
CA TYR A 337 -6.95 8.79 12.38
C TYR A 337 -8.20 9.67 12.32
N LEU A 338 -9.25 9.36 13.09
CA LEU A 338 -10.45 10.21 13.16
C LEU A 338 -10.14 11.62 13.71
N LYS A 339 -9.21 11.74 14.67
CA LYS A 339 -8.77 13.04 15.17
C LYS A 339 -8.09 13.87 14.06
N LEU A 340 -7.20 13.25 13.29
CA LEU A 340 -6.54 13.91 12.14
C LEU A 340 -7.57 14.31 11.06
N ALA A 341 -8.49 13.39 10.73
CA ALA A 341 -9.56 13.65 9.78
C ALA A 341 -10.48 14.81 10.20
N ALA A 342 -10.77 14.93 11.50
CA ALA A 342 -11.59 16.00 12.06
C ALA A 342 -10.90 17.37 11.99
N VAL A 343 -9.58 17.43 12.25
CA VAL A 343 -8.78 18.65 12.09
C VAL A 343 -8.81 19.13 10.63
N ASP A 344 -8.59 18.22 9.68
CA ASP A 344 -8.61 18.53 8.26
C ASP A 344 -10.02 18.95 7.80
N ALA A 345 -11.07 18.26 8.26
CA ALA A 345 -12.45 18.60 7.98
C ALA A 345 -12.82 20.01 8.51
N GLY A 346 -12.39 20.37 9.73
CA GLY A 346 -12.62 21.71 10.28
C GLY A 346 -11.88 22.83 9.51
N ARG A 347 -10.69 22.55 8.97
CA ARG A 347 -9.98 23.47 8.06
C ARG A 347 -10.71 23.59 6.72
N LEU A 348 -11.14 22.46 6.15
CA LEU A 348 -11.87 22.40 4.89
C LEU A 348 -13.22 23.11 4.96
N GLU A 349 -13.95 22.95 6.07
CA GLU A 349 -15.23 23.63 6.32
C GLU A 349 -15.10 25.16 6.29
N ARG A 350 -14.01 25.71 6.86
CA ARG A 350 -13.71 27.15 6.80
C ARG A 350 -13.47 27.63 5.38
N ILE A 351 -12.75 26.85 4.56
CA ILE A 351 -12.51 27.17 3.13
C ILE A 351 -13.84 27.17 2.37
N LEU A 352 -14.67 26.14 2.56
CA LEU A 352 -16.00 26.05 1.93
C LEU A 352 -16.97 27.15 2.41
N GLY A 353 -16.78 27.66 3.64
CA GLY A 353 -17.55 28.77 4.20
C GLY A 353 -17.19 30.13 3.59
N ARG A 354 -15.89 30.41 3.36
CA ARG A 354 -15.43 31.66 2.74
C ARG A 354 -15.93 31.82 1.30
N ALA A 355 -15.84 30.76 0.50
CA ALA A 355 -16.33 30.74 -0.88
C ALA A 355 -17.86 31.02 -1.01
N ARG A 356 -18.64 30.81 0.06
CA ARG A 356 -20.08 31.15 0.07
C ARG A 356 -20.33 32.65 0.29
N LYS A 357 -19.45 33.34 1.03
CA LYS A 357 -19.57 34.78 1.31
C LYS A 357 -19.13 35.66 0.13
N GLU A 358 -18.27 35.13 -0.74
CA GLU A 358 -17.74 35.83 -1.91
C GLU A 358 -18.62 35.71 -3.18
N ARG A 359 -19.70 34.90 -3.16
CA ARG A 359 -20.69 34.91 -4.24
C ARG A 359 -21.61 36.14 -4.05
N PRO A 360 -21.74 37.03 -5.06
CA PRO A 360 -22.70 38.12 -4.97
C PRO A 360 -24.09 37.54 -4.74
N ARG A 361 -24.87 38.16 -3.83
CA ARG A 361 -26.29 37.85 -3.71
C ARG A 361 -26.93 38.24 -5.04
N ALA A 362 -27.36 37.23 -5.80
CA ALA A 362 -28.16 37.42 -7.01
C ALA A 362 -29.52 38.00 -6.64
#